data_AF-A0A8J4WK97-F1
#
_entry.id   AF-A0A8J4WK97-F1
#
_cell.length_a   1.000
_cell.length_b   1.000
_cell.length_c   1.000
_cell.angle_alpha   90.00
_cell.angle_beta   90.00
_cell.angle_gamma   90.00
#
_symmetry.space_group_name_H-M   'P 1'
#
loop_
_entity.id
_entity.type
_entity.pdbx_description
1 polymer ?
#
loop_
_entity_poly.entity_id
_entity_poly.type
_entity_poly.pdbx_seq_one_letter_code
_entity_poly.pdbx_strand_id
1 'polypeptide(L)' 'MKTTLDLPDDLVKRVKIRAIHEHKKLKEAIAELIERGMNEPTPAKIPKPLKLRRGFVPTVKDIEAAIAEGRE' A
#
# COMPACT_ATOMS: atom_id res chain seq x y z
N MET A 1 21.89 0.61 18.73
CA MET A 1 22.44 -0.69 19.19
C MET A 1 23.08 -1.40 18.00
N LYS A 2 24.12 -2.23 18.20
CA LYS A 2 24.75 -2.99 17.11
C LYS A 2 24.11 -4.38 17.04
N THR A 3 23.55 -4.73 15.90
CA THR A 3 22.93 -6.02 15.63
C THR A 3 23.63 -6.66 14.44
N THR A 4 23.67 -7.99 14.42
CA THR A 4 24.14 -8.78 13.29
C THR A 4 22.93 -9.51 12.73
N LEU A 5 22.71 -9.39 11.42
CA LEU A 5 21.63 -10.03 10.69
C LEU A 5 22.21 -10.61 9.41
N ASP A 6 21.91 -11.88 9.13
CA ASP A 6 22.26 -12.51 7.87
C ASP A 6 21.26 -12.08 6.79
N LEU A 7 21.77 -11.45 5.74
CA LEU A 7 20.99 -10.96 4.62
C LEU A 7 21.48 -11.61 3.31
N PRO A 8 20.56 -11.94 2.39
CA PRO A 8 20.95 -12.39 1.06
C PRO A 8 21.85 -11.37 0.34
N ASP A 9 22.92 -11.84 -0.31
CA ASP A 9 23.91 -10.99 -0.98
C ASP A 9 23.27 -10.09 -2.05
N ASP A 10 22.30 -10.62 -2.78
CA ASP A 10 21.55 -9.89 -3.81
C ASP A 10 20.78 -8.71 -3.20
N LEU A 11 20.18 -8.91 -2.02
CA LEU A 11 19.46 -7.87 -1.29
C LEU A 11 20.42 -6.79 -0.81
N VAL A 12 21.56 -7.18 -0.23
CA VAL A 12 22.60 -6.24 0.20
C VAL A 12 23.10 -5.40 -0.97
N LYS A 13 23.29 -6.01 -2.15
CA LYS A 13 23.70 -5.30 -3.37
C LYS A 13 22.66 -4.26 -3.81
N ARG A 14 21.38 -4.61 -3.80
CA ARG A 14 20.29 -3.67 -4.15
C ARG A 14 20.24 -2.48 -3.18
N VAL A 15 20.36 -2.75 -1.88
CA VAL A 15 20.32 -1.69 -0.85
C VAL A 15 21.54 -0.77 -0.97
N LYS A 16 22.73 -1.31 -1.29
CA LYS A 16 23.93 -0.50 -1.56
C LYS A 16 23.72 0.47 -2.73
N ILE A 17 23.17 0.00 -3.84
CA ILE A 17 22.88 0.86 -5.00
C ILE A 17 21.92 1.99 -4.60
N ARG A 18 20.86 1.65 -3.86
CA ARG A 18 19.90 2.63 -3.34
C ARG A 18 20.55 3.66 -2.42
N ALA A 19 21.43 3.22 -1.50
CA ALA A 19 22.15 4.09 -0.60
C ALA A 19 23.06 5.08 -1.33
N ILE A 20 23.72 4.63 -2.41
CA ILE A 20 24.54 5.50 -3.29
C ILE A 20 23.66 6.57 -3.95
N HIS A 21 22.52 6.18 -4.54
CA HIS A 21 21.60 7.13 -5.19
C HIS A 21 20.99 8.14 -4.20
N GLU A 22 20.72 7.72 -2.97
CA GLU A 22 20.19 8.60 -1.92
C GLU A 22 21.29 9.37 -1.15
N HIS A 23 22.57 9.21 -1.51
CA HIS A 23 23.72 9.78 -0.79
C HIS A 23 23.74 9.46 0.72
N LYS A 24 23.28 8.27 1.10
CA LYS A 24 23.17 7.80 2.50
C LYS A 24 24.17 6.68 2.80
N LYS A 25 24.47 6.49 4.08
CA LYS A 25 25.24 5.32 4.52
C LYS A 25 24.35 4.07 4.44
N LEU A 26 24.95 2.92 4.14
CA LEU A 26 24.25 1.64 4.05
C LEU A 26 23.42 1.34 5.33
N LYS A 27 23.98 1.61 6.51
CA LYS A 27 23.29 1.39 7.79
C LYS A 27 22.02 2.25 7.95
N GLU A 28 22.03 3.48 7.43
CA GLU A 28 20.92 4.42 7.51
C GLU A 28 19.83 4.01 6.52
N ALA A 29 20.22 3.64 5.30
CA ALA A 29 19.31 3.10 4.30
C ALA A 29 18.63 1.81 4.80
N ILE A 30 19.38 0.89 5.44
CA ILE A 30 18.81 -0.33 6.03
C ILE A 30 17.83 0.02 7.15
N ALA A 31 18.19 0.93 8.06
CA ALA A 31 17.31 1.33 9.17
C ALA A 31 16.00 1.93 8.67
N GLU A 32 16.06 2.87 7.71
CA GLU A 32 14.86 3.46 7.09
C GLU A 32 14.00 2.41 6.39
N LEU A 33 14.59 1.45 5.69
CA LEU A 33 13.84 0.41 4.99
C LEU A 33 13.09 -0.50 5.97
N ILE A 34 13.73 -0.87 7.07
CA ILE A 34 13.09 -1.67 8.12
C ILE A 34 11.97 -0.86 8.78
N GLU A 35 12.22 0.39 9.13
CA GLU A 35 11.20 1.26 9.74
C GLU A 35 10.00 1.48 8.82
N ARG A 36 10.24 1.73 7.52
CA ARG A 36 9.17 1.82 6.53
C ARG A 36 8.38 0.53 6.41
N GLY A 37 9.06 -0.62 6.36
CA GLY A 37 8.39 -1.92 6.29
C GLY A 37 7.59 -2.26 7.54
N MET A 38 8.02 -1.81 8.73
CA MET A 38 7.24 -1.99 9.96
C MET A 38 6.01 -1.07 10.04
N ASN A 39 6.09 0.10 9.41
CA ASN A 39 5.00 1.08 9.37
C ASN A 39 4.11 0.93 8.12
N GLU A 40 4.45 0.05 7.19
CA GLU A 40 3.69 -0.15 5.97
C GLU A 40 2.33 -0.75 6.33
N PRO A 41 1.22 -0.02 6.10
CA PRO A 41 -0.10 -0.55 6.40
C PRO A 41 -0.30 -1.81 5.56
N THR A 42 -0.78 -2.87 6.20
CA THR A 42 -1.19 -4.06 5.44
C THR A 42 -2.19 -3.62 4.38
N PRO A 43 -1.99 -3.98 3.10
CA PRO A 43 -2.89 -3.58 2.04
C PRO A 43 -4.31 -3.95 2.47
N ALA A 44 -5.15 -2.94 2.68
CA ALA A 44 -6.53 -3.18 3.05
C ALA A 44 -7.11 -4.08 1.96
N LYS A 45 -7.67 -5.24 2.36
CA LYS A 45 -8.42 -6.07 1.43
C LYS A 45 -9.57 -5.21 0.94
N ILE A 46 -9.42 -4.65 -0.27
CA ILE A 46 -10.48 -3.90 -0.92
C ILE A 46 -11.68 -4.85 -0.93
N PRO A 47 -12.80 -4.50 -0.27
CA PRO A 47 -13.96 -5.37 -0.27
C PRO A 47 -14.33 -5.65 -1.72
N LYS A 48 -14.65 -6.90 -2.03
CA LYS A 48 -15.11 -7.26 -3.37
C LYS A 48 -16.25 -6.30 -3.74
N PRO A 49 -16.24 -5.73 -4.96
CA PRO A 49 -17.30 -4.82 -5.38
C PRO A 49 -18.66 -5.42 -5.05
N LEU A 50 -19.51 -4.65 -4.37
CA LEU A 50 -20.84 -5.10 -4.00
C LEU A 50 -21.59 -5.44 -5.28
N LYS A 51 -21.85 -6.74 -5.48
CA LYS A 51 -22.72 -7.18 -6.57
C LYS A 51 -24.14 -6.77 -6.20
N LEU A 52 -24.67 -5.77 -6.89
CA LEU A 52 -26.07 -5.39 -6.73
C LEU A 52 -26.96 -6.57 -7.15
N ARG A 53 -28.13 -6.69 -6.50
CA ARG A 53 -29.04 -7.82 -6.73
C ARG A 53 -29.34 -7.92 -8.23
N ARG A 54 -29.33 -9.16 -8.74
CA ARG A 54 -29.66 -9.50 -10.13
C ARG A 54 -28.78 -8.82 -11.20
N GLY A 55 -27.57 -8.36 -10.84
CA GLY A 55 -26.68 -7.71 -11.80
C GLY A 55 -27.18 -6.32 -12.20
N PHE A 56 -27.94 -5.66 -11.32
CA PHE A 56 -28.36 -4.28 -11.53
C PHE A 56 -27.15 -3.37 -11.73
N VAL A 57 -27.13 -2.64 -12.84
CA VAL A 57 -26.14 -1.61 -13.15
C VAL A 57 -26.91 -0.30 -13.24
N PRO A 58 -26.89 0.53 -12.17
CA PRO A 58 -27.68 1.75 -12.12
C PRO A 58 -27.24 2.73 -13.21
N THR A 59 -28.22 3.32 -13.89
CA THR A 59 -28.02 4.47 -14.76
C THR A 59 -28.00 5.75 -13.92
N VAL A 60 -27.59 6.86 -14.55
CA VAL A 60 -27.62 8.19 -13.91
C VAL A 60 -29.03 8.51 -13.38
N LYS A 61 -30.08 8.14 -14.12
CA LYS A 61 -31.47 8.37 -13.72
C LYS A 61 -31.87 7.58 -12.47
N ASP A 62 -31.41 6.32 -12.37
CA ASP A 62 -31.69 5.49 -11.19
C ASP A 62 -31.05 6.08 -9.93
N ILE A 63 -29.87 6.70 -10.07
CA ILE A 63 -29.17 7.39 -8.97
C ILE A 63 -29.91 8.67 -8.58
N GLU A 64 -30.33 9.49 -9.54
CA GLU A 64 -31.07 10.73 -9.28
C GLU A 64 -32.40 10.47 -8.58
N ALA A 65 -33.14 9.43 -9.00
CA ALA A 65 -34.39 9.03 -8.37
C ALA A 65 -34.18 8.59 -6.91
N ALA A 66 -33.16 7.78 -6.63
CA ALA A 66 -32.84 7.33 -5.28
C ALA A 66 -32.41 8.48 -4.34
N ILE A 67 -31.70 9.48 -4.87
CA ILE A 67 -31.33 10.68 -4.09
C ILE A 67 -32.56 11.53 -3.77
N ALA A 68 -33.51 11.64 -4.70
CA ALA A 68 -34.76 12.38 -4.47
C ALA A 68 -35.64 11.70 -3.43
N GLU A 69 -35.76 10.37 -3.47
CA GLU A 69 -36.55 9.56 -2.53
C GLU A 69 -36.02 9.65 -1.08
N GLY A 70 -34.71 9.79 -0.89
CA GLY A 70 -34.10 9.94 0.45
C GLY A 70 -34.12 11.35 1.05
N ARG A 71 -34.78 12.32 0.40
CA ARG A 71 -34.89 13.73 0.88
C ARG A 71 -36.27 14.09 1.44
N GLU A 72 -37.25 13.20 1.37
CA GLU A 72 -38.52 13.29 2.12
C GLU A 72 -38.36 12.69 3.53
#